data_AF-A0A6I2L1L9-F1
#
_entry.id   AF-A0A6I2L1L9-F1
#
_cell.length_a   1.000
_cell.length_b   1.000
_cell.length_c   1.000
_cell.angle_alpha   90.00
_cell.angle_beta   90.00
_cell.angle_gamma   90.00
#
_symmetry.space_group_name_H-M   'P 1'
#
loop_
_entity.id
_entity.type
_entity.pdbx_description
1 polymer ?
#
loop_
_entity_poly.entity_id
_entity_poly.type
_entity_poly.pdbx_seq_one_letter_code
_entity_poly.pdbx_strand_id
1 'polypeptide(L)'
;MNLKARLHSLPLPVSTIALLAAFVLGNLEYQSIGWALFGFGVLAWVKLDAQQLLRADRYGLSPALALLAYPALAGDQANVAVTFALALHALVVFLILMSRHLSEDITQAFSQQKDISHRI
;
A
#
# COMPACT_ATOMS: atom_id res chain seq x y z
N MET A 1 -23.46 11.14 -11.98
CA MET A 1 -22.82 10.98 -10.65
C MET A 1 -21.54 10.18 -10.83
N ASN A 2 -20.41 10.72 -10.39
CA ASN A 2 -19.07 10.37 -10.85
C ASN A 2 -18.48 9.21 -10.02
N LEU A 3 -18.39 8.00 -10.60
CA LEU A 3 -17.83 6.79 -9.96
C LEU A 3 -16.42 7.01 -9.35
N LYS A 4 -15.63 7.91 -9.96
CA LYS A 4 -14.32 8.34 -9.46
C LYS A 4 -14.36 8.90 -8.04
N ALA A 5 -15.40 9.65 -7.68
CA ALA A 5 -15.51 10.30 -6.38
C ALA A 5 -15.85 9.30 -5.25
N ARG A 6 -16.63 8.24 -5.54
CA ARG A 6 -16.92 7.18 -4.55
C ARG A 6 -15.74 6.25 -4.29
N LEU A 7 -14.89 6.02 -5.29
CA LEU A 7 -13.66 5.26 -5.10
C LEU A 7 -12.65 6.00 -4.21
N HIS A 8 -12.64 7.33 -4.24
CA HIS A 8 -11.85 8.16 -3.30
C HIS A 8 -12.44 8.24 -1.89
N SER A 9 -13.71 7.86 -1.68
CA SER A 9 -14.34 7.84 -0.35
C SER A 9 -14.30 6.48 0.34
N LEU A 10 -13.71 5.46 -0.30
CA LEU A 10 -13.48 4.18 0.36
C LEU A 10 -12.36 4.34 1.41
N PRO A 11 -12.57 3.86 2.65
CA PRO A 11 -11.61 4.01 3.73
C PRO A 11 -10.27 3.32 3.41
N LEU A 12 -10.28 2.28 2.56
CA LEU A 12 -9.11 1.52 2.12
C LEU A 12 -9.14 1.30 0.60
N PRO A 13 -7.98 1.31 -0.09
CA PRO A 13 -7.90 0.98 -1.51
C PRO A 13 -8.44 -0.42 -1.82
N VAL A 14 -9.00 -0.59 -3.02
CA VAL A 14 -9.58 -1.88 -3.46
C VAL A 14 -8.55 -2.99 -3.44
N SER A 15 -7.30 -2.68 -3.80
CA SER A 15 -6.20 -3.65 -3.77
C SER A 15 -5.91 -4.13 -2.34
N THR A 16 -5.95 -3.22 -1.36
CA THR A 16 -5.71 -3.49 0.05
C THR A 16 -6.75 -4.46 0.60
N ILE A 17 -8.03 -4.24 0.28
CA ILE A 17 -9.13 -5.12 0.70
C ILE A 17 -8.96 -6.53 0.10
N ALA A 18 -8.63 -6.60 -1.19
CA ALA A 18 -8.43 -7.88 -1.87
C ALA A 18 -7.21 -8.66 -1.30
N LEU A 19 -6.09 -7.98 -1.06
CA LEU A 19 -4.88 -8.59 -0.49
C LEU A 19 -5.09 -9.00 0.97
N LEU A 20 -5.83 -8.23 1.76
CA LEU A 20 -6.19 -8.59 3.13
C LEU A 20 -7.09 -9.84 3.15
N ALA A 21 -8.10 -9.89 2.28
CA ALA A 21 -8.95 -11.07 2.14
C ALA A 21 -8.13 -12.30 1.71
N ALA A 22 -7.20 -12.12 0.79
CA ALA A 22 -6.28 -13.17 0.36
C ALA A 22 -5.41 -13.70 1.52
N PHE A 23 -4.88 -12.81 2.36
CA PHE A 23 -4.13 -13.20 3.56
C PHE A 23 -4.99 -14.01 4.54
N VAL A 24 -6.20 -13.55 4.85
CA VAL A 24 -7.12 -14.26 5.76
C VAL A 24 -7.46 -15.64 5.20
N LEU A 25 -7.79 -15.73 3.90
CA LEU A 25 -8.14 -17.01 3.27
C LEU A 25 -6.96 -17.97 3.19
N GLY A 26 -5.73 -17.48 3.03
CA GLY A 26 -4.52 -18.31 3.11
C GLY A 26 -4.36 -18.94 4.48
N ASN A 27 -4.60 -18.18 5.55
CA ASN A 27 -4.56 -18.70 6.92
C ASN A 27 -5.73 -19.66 7.25
N LEU A 28 -6.85 -19.55 6.54
CA LEU A 28 -8.00 -20.45 6.69
C LEU A 28 -7.95 -21.66 5.72
N GLU A 29 -6.81 -21.91 5.09
CA GLU A 29 -6.55 -23.02 4.14
C GLU A 29 -7.40 -22.97 2.84
N TYR A 30 -8.09 -21.86 2.57
CA TYR A 30 -8.83 -21.62 1.32
C TYR A 30 -7.92 -21.10 0.20
N GLN A 31 -6.88 -21.87 -0.16
CA GLN A 31 -5.80 -21.44 -1.03
C GLN A 31 -6.28 -21.00 -2.43
N SER A 32 -7.19 -21.74 -3.09
CA SER A 32 -7.60 -21.41 -4.47
C SER A 32 -8.30 -20.05 -4.59
N ILE A 33 -9.18 -19.74 -3.63
CA ILE A 33 -9.89 -18.45 -3.58
C ILE A 33 -8.93 -17.34 -3.14
N GLY A 34 -8.03 -17.66 -2.20
CA GLY A 34 -6.96 -16.77 -1.77
C GLY A 34 -6.04 -16.34 -2.91
N TRP A 35 -5.60 -17.27 -3.76
CA TRP A 35 -4.78 -16.97 -4.95
C TRP A 35 -5.52 -16.11 -5.97
N ALA A 36 -6.81 -16.35 -6.21
CA ALA A 36 -7.61 -15.53 -7.11
C ALA A 36 -7.71 -14.07 -6.61
N LEU A 37 -7.93 -13.89 -5.30
CA LEU A 37 -7.98 -12.58 -4.67
C LEU A 37 -6.62 -11.91 -4.58
N PHE A 38 -5.55 -12.66 -4.35
CA PHE A 38 -4.18 -12.16 -4.38
C PHE A 38 -3.84 -11.61 -5.76
N GLY A 39 -4.09 -12.38 -6.82
CA GLY A 39 -3.90 -11.94 -8.21
C GLY A 39 -4.73 -10.70 -8.55
N PHE A 40 -6.01 -10.69 -8.16
CA PHE A 40 -6.87 -9.52 -8.35
C PHE A 40 -6.35 -8.29 -7.60
N GLY A 41 -5.90 -8.47 -6.34
CA GLY A 41 -5.33 -7.42 -5.52
C GLY A 41 -4.07 -6.82 -6.12
N VAL A 42 -3.14 -7.65 -6.60
CA VAL A 42 -1.93 -7.20 -7.30
C VAL A 42 -2.25 -6.47 -8.60
N LEU A 43 -3.18 -6.99 -9.42
CA LEU A 43 -3.59 -6.32 -10.67
C LEU A 43 -4.28 -4.98 -10.40
N ALA A 44 -5.18 -4.93 -9.41
CA ALA A 44 -5.84 -3.70 -9.00
C ALA A 44 -4.83 -2.69 -8.45
N TRP A 45 -3.82 -3.15 -7.70
CA TRP A 45 -2.76 -2.30 -7.19
C TRP A 45 -1.95 -1.66 -8.33
N VAL A 46 -1.47 -2.46 -9.29
CA VAL A 46 -0.69 -1.97 -10.44
C VAL A 46 -1.51 -1.05 -11.34
N LYS A 47 -2.81 -1.32 -11.55
CA LYS A 47 -3.64 -0.52 -12.47
C LYS A 47 -4.27 0.73 -11.84
N LEU A 48 -4.72 0.64 -10.60
CA LEU A 48 -5.58 1.66 -9.98
C LEU A 48 -4.84 2.48 -8.92
N ASP A 49 -3.97 1.84 -8.13
CA ASP A 49 -3.27 2.49 -7.03
C ASP A 49 -1.88 3.01 -7.43
N ALA A 50 -1.23 2.42 -8.43
CA ALA A 50 0.03 2.96 -8.95
C ALA A 50 -0.14 4.38 -9.52
N GLN A 51 -1.35 4.74 -9.97
CA GLN A 51 -1.68 6.11 -10.36
C GLN A 51 -1.87 7.04 -9.16
N GLN A 52 -2.13 6.49 -7.97
CA GLN A 52 -2.33 7.23 -6.72
C GLN A 52 -1.05 7.40 -5.89
N LEU A 53 0.04 6.69 -6.22
CA LEU A 53 1.39 6.86 -5.67
C LEU A 53 1.81 8.33 -5.55
N LEU A 54 1.41 9.15 -6.53
CA LEU A 54 1.77 10.57 -6.60
C LEU A 54 0.83 11.48 -5.81
N ARG A 55 -0.30 10.97 -5.29
CA ARG A 55 -1.37 11.80 -4.71
C ARG A 55 -1.81 11.42 -3.30
N ALA A 56 -1.55 10.20 -2.82
CA ALA A 56 -2.10 9.75 -1.53
C ALA A 56 -1.08 8.94 -0.73
N ASP A 57 -0.94 9.25 0.57
CA ASP A 57 -0.11 8.51 1.54
C ASP A 57 -0.56 7.06 1.78
N ARG A 58 -1.70 6.67 1.23
CA ARG A 58 -2.32 5.35 1.44
C ARG A 58 -1.69 4.23 0.61
N TYR A 59 -0.71 4.53 -0.23
CA TYR A 59 -0.08 3.55 -1.11
C TYR A 59 0.78 2.49 -0.38
N GLY A 60 1.26 2.80 0.83
CA GLY A 60 2.16 1.91 1.58
C GLY A 60 1.54 0.60 2.08
N LEU A 61 0.20 0.55 2.21
CA LEU A 61 -0.47 -0.61 2.80
C LEU A 61 -0.51 -1.83 1.87
N SER A 62 -0.72 -1.63 0.57
CA SER A 62 -0.83 -2.71 -0.41
C SER A 62 0.46 -3.53 -0.60
N PRO A 63 1.66 -2.92 -0.73
CA PRO A 63 2.91 -3.68 -0.76
C PRO A 63 3.14 -4.53 0.49
N ALA A 64 2.86 -3.98 1.68
CA ALA A 64 3.02 -4.69 2.94
C ALA A 64 2.06 -5.88 3.03
N LEU A 65 0.79 -5.70 2.64
CA LEU A 65 -0.17 -6.80 2.60
C LEU A 65 0.17 -7.85 1.53
N ALA A 66 0.71 -7.46 0.38
CA ALA A 66 1.18 -8.42 -0.62
C ALA A 66 2.33 -9.29 -0.08
N LEU A 67 3.27 -8.68 0.65
CA LEU A 67 4.36 -9.41 1.32
C LEU A 67 3.84 -10.40 2.38
N LEU A 68 2.78 -10.05 3.12
CA LEU A 68 2.20 -10.93 4.14
C LEU A 68 1.30 -12.03 3.52
N ALA A 69 0.54 -11.70 2.49
CA ALA A 69 -0.39 -12.62 1.85
C ALA A 69 0.31 -13.73 1.07
N TYR A 70 1.44 -13.43 0.41
CA TYR A 70 2.12 -14.42 -0.42
C TYR A 70 2.64 -15.65 0.36
N PRO A 71 3.40 -15.52 1.46
CA PRO A 71 3.81 -16.66 2.27
C PRO A 71 2.63 -17.38 2.92
N ALA A 72 1.58 -16.64 3.33
CA ALA A 72 0.37 -17.23 3.92
C ALA A 72 -0.40 -18.12 2.92
N LEU A 73 -0.31 -17.83 1.62
CA LEU A 73 -0.94 -18.63 0.56
C LEU A 73 -0.04 -19.73 0.03
N ALA A 74 1.26 -19.46 -0.09
CA ALA A 74 2.23 -20.41 -0.63
C ALA A 74 2.69 -21.45 0.40
N GLY A 75 2.55 -21.17 1.70
CA GLY A 75 2.96 -22.05 2.79
C GLY A 75 4.42 -22.49 2.65
N ASP A 76 4.69 -23.77 2.83
CA ASP A 76 6.04 -24.36 2.69
C ASP A 76 6.62 -24.27 1.27
N GLN A 77 5.80 -23.95 0.26
CA GLN A 77 6.24 -23.76 -1.12
C GLN A 77 6.57 -22.29 -1.45
N ALA A 78 6.57 -21.40 -0.46
CA ALA A 78 6.86 -19.99 -0.66
C ALA A 78 8.26 -19.78 -1.25
N ASN A 79 8.31 -19.39 -2.52
CA ASN A 79 9.58 -19.09 -3.19
C ASN A 79 10.25 -17.87 -2.54
N VAL A 80 11.44 -18.09 -1.99
CA VAL A 80 12.28 -17.08 -1.32
C VAL A 80 12.53 -15.87 -2.21
N ALA A 81 12.75 -16.06 -3.51
CA ALA A 81 13.00 -14.96 -4.44
C ALA A 81 11.79 -14.02 -4.58
N VAL A 82 10.58 -14.59 -4.59
CA VAL A 82 9.34 -13.80 -4.70
C VAL A 82 9.07 -13.05 -3.40
N THR A 83 9.23 -13.71 -2.25
CA THR A 83 9.13 -13.05 -0.93
C THR A 83 10.14 -11.92 -0.80
N PHE A 84 11.38 -12.13 -1.24
CA PHE A 84 12.43 -11.11 -1.23
C PHE A 84 12.09 -9.93 -2.15
N ALA A 85 11.61 -10.18 -3.36
CA ALA A 85 11.19 -9.13 -4.29
C ALA A 85 10.04 -8.28 -3.70
N LEU A 86 9.05 -8.93 -3.07
CA LEU A 86 7.96 -8.25 -2.37
C LEU A 86 8.48 -7.42 -1.18
N ALA A 87 9.41 -7.96 -0.41
CA ALA A 87 10.00 -7.28 0.74
C ALA A 87 10.80 -6.05 0.32
N LEU A 88 11.61 -6.18 -0.73
CA LEU A 88 12.36 -5.07 -1.31
C LEU A 88 11.41 -3.98 -1.82
N HIS A 89 10.33 -4.36 -2.50
CA HIS A 89 9.36 -3.39 -2.99
C HIS A 89 8.63 -2.67 -1.85
N ALA A 90 8.23 -3.40 -0.80
CA ALA A 90 7.63 -2.79 0.38
C ALA A 90 8.58 -1.82 1.08
N LEU A 91 9.87 -2.16 1.18
CA LEU A 91 10.90 -1.29 1.74
C LEU A 91 11.07 -0.01 0.91
N VAL A 92 11.17 -0.12 -0.41
CA VAL A 92 11.31 1.04 -1.31
C VAL A 92 10.11 1.96 -1.15
N VAL A 93 8.89 1.43 -1.15
CA VAL A 93 7.68 2.23 -0.96
C VAL A 93 7.66 2.90 0.41
N PHE A 94 8.04 2.18 1.47
CA PHE A 94 8.15 2.74 2.81
C PHE A 94 9.15 3.91 2.87
N LEU A 95 10.31 3.78 2.25
CA LEU A 95 11.32 4.85 2.18
C LEU A 95 10.80 6.08 1.44
N ILE A 96 10.07 5.89 0.34
CA ILE A 96 9.45 7.00 -0.42
C ILE A 96 8.45 7.76 0.45
N LEU A 97 7.58 7.04 1.16
CA LEU A 97 6.58 7.65 2.05
C LEU A 97 7.24 8.35 3.23
N MET A 98 8.24 7.73 3.86
CA MET A 98 9.02 8.33 4.94
C MET A 98 9.72 9.62 4.49
N SER A 99 10.36 9.60 3.32
CA SER A 99 10.98 10.79 2.73
C SER A 99 9.97 11.91 2.49
N ARG A 100 8.73 11.57 2.09
CA ARG A 100 7.70 12.57 1.84
C ARG A 100 7.19 13.18 3.15
N HIS A 101 6.93 12.35 4.15
CA HIS A 101 6.49 12.80 5.48
C HIS A 101 7.53 13.73 6.12
N LEU A 102 8.81 13.35 6.08
CA LEU A 102 9.91 14.20 6.56
C LEU A 102 10.01 15.52 5.79
N SER A 103 9.73 15.53 4.49
CA SER A 103 9.78 16.75 3.67
C SER A 103 8.60 17.70 3.94
N GLU A 104 7.41 17.14 4.18
CA GLU A 104 6.22 17.89 4.60
C GLU A 104 6.44 18.52 5.99
N ASP A 105 6.99 17.78 6.96
CA ASP A 105 7.31 18.30 8.30
C ASP A 105 8.33 19.46 8.24
N ILE A 106 9.37 19.33 7.41
CA ILE A 106 10.37 20.39 7.24
C ILE A 106 9.73 21.64 6.64
N THR A 107 8.93 21.51 5.59
CA THR A 107 8.27 22.66 4.96
C THR A 107 7.27 23.34 5.89
N GLN A 108 6.55 22.58 6.70
CA GLN A 108 5.62 23.11 7.69
C GLN A 108 6.36 23.87 8.81
N ALA A 109 7.46 23.32 9.34
CA ALA A 109 8.29 23.98 10.34
C ALA A 109 8.86 25.32 9.85
N PHE A 110 9.36 25.37 8.60
CA PHE A 110 9.86 26.63 8.01
C PHE A 110 8.75 27.65 7.73
N SER A 111 7.56 27.20 7.32
CA SER A 111 6.42 28.10 7.11
C SER A 111 5.94 28.74 8.41
N GLN A 112 5.90 27.96 9.49
CA GLN A 112 5.49 28.43 10.81
C GLN A 112 6.52 29.41 11.41
N GLN A 113 7.82 29.14 11.22
CA GLN A 113 8.88 30.06 11.64
C GLN A 113 8.87 31.39 10.86
N LYS A 114 8.53 31.36 9.56
CA LYS A 114 8.38 32.57 8.75
C LYS A 114 7.19 33.42 9.19
N ASP A 115 6.08 32.80 9.55
CA ASP A 115 4.86 33.50 10.00
C ASP A 115 5.06 34.16 11.37
N ILE A 116 5.82 33.51 12.28
CA ILE A 116 6.19 34.08 13.58
C ILE A 116 7.13 35.28 13.39
N SER A 117 8.11 35.19 12.49
CA SER A 117 9.06 36.29 12.25
C SER A 117 8.43 37.52 11.60
N HIS A 118 7.26 37.38 10.95
CA HIS A 118 6.55 38.49 10.30
C HIS A 118 5.56 39.20 11.25
N ARG A 119 5.37 38.64 12.45
CA ARG A 119 4.43 39.11 13.48
C ARG A 119 5.11 39.87 14.64
N ILE A 120 6.44 39.94 14.63
CA ILE A 120 7.29 40.70 15.56
C ILE A 120 7.77 41.96 14.85
#